data_AF-A0A5J4QFK6-F1
#
_entry.id   AF-A0A5J4QFK6-F1
#
_cell.length_a   1.000
_cell.length_b   1.000
_cell.length_c   1.000
_cell.angle_alpha   90.00
_cell.angle_beta   90.00
_cell.angle_gamma   90.00
#
_symmetry.space_group_name_H-M   'P 1'
#
loop_
_entity.id
_entity.type
_entity.pdbx_description
1 polymer ?
#
loop_
_entity_poly.entity_id
_entity_poly.type
_entity_poly.pdbx_seq_one_letter_code
_entity_poly.pdbx_strand_id
1 'polypeptide(L)' 'MGVILSEDKYWELVTQLTIALNHLHTKGVLHRDLKSENIFLANQYSVKLGDFGISK' A
#
# COMPACT_ATOMS: atom_id res chain seq x y z
N MET A 1 17.83 12.05 -3.20
CA MET A 1 16.78 13.09 -3.05
C MET A 1 15.44 12.45 -3.33
N GLY A 2 14.42 12.73 -2.51
CA GLY A 2 13.05 12.36 -2.82
C GLY A 2 12.50 13.23 -3.95
N VAL A 3 11.58 12.68 -4.75
CA VAL A 3 10.85 13.42 -5.79
C VAL A 3 9.51 13.84 -5.20
N ILE A 4 9.12 15.10 -5.41
CA ILE A 4 7.77 15.55 -5.05
C ILE A 4 6.79 14.94 -6.06
N LEU A 5 5.80 14.21 -5.56
CA LEU A 5 4.74 13.65 -6.38
C LEU A 5 3.71 14.74 -6.72
N SER A 6 3.16 14.69 -7.94
CA SER A 6 1.97 15.46 -8.24
C SER A 6 0.79 14.95 -7.39
N GLU A 7 -0.19 15.81 -7.15
CA GLU A 7 -1.40 15.44 -6.42
C GLU A 7 -2.12 14.24 -7.05
N ASP A 8 -2.22 14.20 -8.39
CA ASP A 8 -2.79 13.07 -9.12
C ASP A 8 -2.07 11.76 -8.81
N LYS A 9 -0.72 11.80 -8.77
CA LYS A 9 0.08 10.61 -8.49
C LYS A 9 -0.06 10.18 -7.04
N TYR A 10 -0.18 11.14 -6.12
CA TYR A 10 -0.47 10.85 -4.71
C TYR A 10 -1.80 10.11 -4.56
N TRP A 11 -2.87 10.61 -5.18
CA TRP A 11 -4.19 9.96 -5.14
C TRP A 11 -4.21 8.60 -5.82
N GLU A 12 -3.45 8.41 -6.89
CA GLU A 12 -3.30 7.10 -7.55
C GLU A 12 -2.67 6.06 -6.60
N LEU A 13 -1.62 6.43 -5.87
CA LEU A 13 -0.97 5.54 -4.91
C LEU A 13 -1.90 5.21 -3.73
N VAL A 14 -2.58 6.22 -3.17
CA VAL A 14 -3.54 6.04 -2.07
C VAL A 14 -4.71 5.14 -2.50
N THR A 15 -5.20 5.29 -3.73
CA THR A 15 -6.26 4.44 -4.29
C THR A 15 -5.81 2.98 -4.37
N GLN A 16 -4.61 2.72 -4.90
CA GLN A 16 -4.09 1.35 -4.95
C GLN A 16 -3.88 0.74 -3.56
N LEU A 17 -3.37 1.53 -2.61
CA LEU A 17 -3.18 1.10 -1.23
C LEU A 17 -4.51 0.71 -0.55
N THR A 18 -5.54 1.53 -0.73
CA THR A 18 -6.87 1.27 -0.16
C THR A 18 -7.56 0.07 -0.79
N ILE A 19 -7.38 -0.16 -2.10
CA ILE A 19 -7.84 -1.39 -2.77
C ILE A 19 -7.16 -2.62 -2.17
N ALA A 20 -5.84 -2.58 -1.97
CA ALA A 20 -5.09 -3.70 -1.39
C ALA A 20 -5.52 -3.98 0.07
N LEU A 21 -5.72 -2.94 0.89
CA LEU A 21 -6.24 -3.08 2.25
C LEU A 21 -7.66 -3.66 2.28
N ASN A 22 -8.55 -3.16 1.41
CA ASN A 22 -9.90 -3.70 1.31
C ASN A 22 -9.88 -5.19 0.92
N HIS A 23 -8.99 -5.59 0.01
CA HIS A 23 -8.80 -6.99 -0.34
C HIS A 23 -8.39 -7.86 0.86
N LEU A 24 -7.53 -7.37 1.75
CA LEU A 24 -7.20 -8.08 2.99
C LEU A 24 -8.40 -8.16 3.94
N HIS A 25 -9.09 -7.04 4.14
CA HIS A 25 -10.23 -6.96 5.05
C HIS A 25 -11.39 -7.86 4.61
N THR A 26 -11.67 -7.95 3.31
CA THR A 26 -12.69 -8.90 2.77
C THR A 26 -12.35 -10.36 3.01
N LYS A 27 -11.07 -10.68 3.28
CA LYS A 27 -10.60 -12.02 3.66
C LYS A 27 -10.45 -12.19 5.17
N GLY A 28 -10.89 -11.23 5.97
CA GLY A 28 -10.75 -11.24 7.43
C GLY A 28 -9.33 -10.98 7.93
N VAL A 29 -8.41 -10.56 7.04
CA VAL A 29 -7.00 -10.34 7.38
C VAL A 29 -6.77 -8.87 7.71
N LEU A 30 -6.20 -8.58 8.87
CA LEU A 30 -5.71 -7.25 9.22
C LEU A 30 -4.20 -7.16 9.01
N HIS A 31 -3.73 -6.11 8.33
CA HIS A 31 -2.29 -5.90 8.11
C HIS A 31 -1.52 -5.58 9.40
N ARG A 32 -2.12 -4.79 10.31
CA ARG A 32 -1.62 -4.41 11.66
C ARG A 32 -0.30 -3.62 11.75
N ASP A 33 0.50 -3.56 10.68
CA ASP A 33 1.74 -2.80 10.62
C ASP A 33 1.81 -1.96 9.33
N LEU A 34 0.86 -1.05 9.16
CA LEU A 34 0.76 -0.21 7.97
C LEU A 34 1.66 1.03 8.12
N LYS A 35 2.79 1.00 7.43
CA LYS A 35 3.80 2.07 7.39
C LYS A 35 4.51 2.08 6.04
N SER A 36 5.15 3.19 5.69
CA SER A 36 5.83 3.35 4.39
C SER A 36 6.89 2.28 4.12
N GLU A 37 7.54 1.74 5.15
CA GLU A 37 8.53 0.66 5.06
C GLU A 37 7.92 -0.66 4.51
N ASN A 38 6.62 -0.87 4.70
CA ASN A 38 5.88 -2.06 4.28
C ASN A 38 5.06 -1.82 2.99
N ILE A 39 5.19 -0.65 2.38
CA ILE A 39 4.51 -0.26 1.15
C ILE A 39 5.54 -0.18 0.02
N PHE A 40 5.52 -1.17 -0.86
CA PHE A 40 6.49 -1.31 -1.94
C PHE A 40 5.95 -0.67 -3.22
N LEU A 41 6.76 0.20 -3.83
CA LEU A 41 6.53 0.70 -5.17
C LEU A 41 7.22 -0.24 -6.17
N ALA A 42 6.41 -0.93 -6.96
CA ALA A 42 6.86 -1.73 -8.08
C ALA A 42 6.86 -0.90 -9.37
N ASN A 43 7.22 -1.54 -10.49
CA ASN A 43 7.27 -0.90 -11.80
C ASN A 43 5.96 -0.15 -12.10
N GLN A 44 6.08 0.97 -12.81
CA GLN A 44 4.96 1.81 -13.24
C GLN A 44 4.11 2.34 -12.06
N TYR A 45 4.71 2.60 -10.90
CA TYR A 45 4.01 3.13 -9.71
C TYR A 45 2.90 2.21 -9.19
N SER A 46 3.06 0.90 -9.36
CA SER A 46 2.15 -0.07 -8.76
C SER A 46 2.47 -0.27 -7.27
N VAL A 47 1.45 -0.17 -6.41
CA VAL A 47 1.59 -0.34 -4.96
C VAL A 47 1.40 -1.80 -4.57
N LYS A 48 2.31 -2.32 -3.75
CA LYS A 48 2.20 -3.64 -3.12
C LYS A 48 2.37 -3.53 -1.61
N LEU A 49 1.47 -4.15 -0.87
CA LEU A 49 1.62 -4.35 0.57
C LEU A 49 2.53 -5.55 0.82
N GLY A 50 3.50 -5.41 1.72
CA GLY A 50 4.34 -6.50 2.18
C GLY A 50 4.48 -6.49 3.70
N ASP A 51 5.30 -7.40 4.20
CA ASP A 51 5.46 -7.68 5.63
C ASP A 51 4.13 -7.93 6.38
N PHE A 52 3.66 -9.17 6.23
CA PHE A 52 2.49 -9.71 6.93
C PHE A 52 2.88 -10.41 8.24
N GLY A 53 3.99 -9.99 8.87
CA GLY A 53 4.74 -10.74 9.89
C GLY A 53 3.93 -11.43 10.99
N ILE A 54 2.75 -10.91 11.37
CA ILE A 54 1.74 -11.64 12.19
C ILE A 54 0.31 -11.24 11.77
N SER A 55 -0.02 -11.31 10.49
CA SER A 55 -1.38 -11.09 10.01
C SER A 55 -2.26 -12.31 10.35
N LYS A 56 -3.29 -12.09 11.17
CA LYS A 56 -4.32 -13.07 11.56
C LYS A 56 -5.68 -12.44 11.39
#